data_AF-A0A1M6E9V7-F1
#
_entry.id   AF-A0A1M6E9V7-F1
#
_cell.length_a   1.000
_cell.length_b   1.000
_cell.length_c   1.000
_cell.angle_alpha   90.00
_cell.angle_beta   90.00
_cell.angle_gamma   90.00
#
_symmetry.space_group_name_H-M   'P 1'
#
loop_
_entity.id
_entity.type
_entity.pdbx_description
1 polymer ?
#
loop_
_entity_poly.entity_id
_entity_poly.type
_entity_poly.pdbx_seq_one_letter_code
_entity_poly.pdbx_strand_id
1 'polypeptide(L)' 'MIILRIILIALIILGAVSIKYPEETYMFGRRWMYKDDVELSEFAIDIIKFQGIIAIIFFSILFISTFMG' A
#
# COMPACT_ATOMS: atom_id res chain seq x y z
N MET A 1 5.27 -21.97 4.42
CA MET A 1 4.25 -21.29 5.26
C MET A 1 4.78 -20.04 5.96
N ILE A 2 5.94 -20.08 6.65
CA ILE A 2 6.48 -18.91 7.39
C ILE A 2 6.83 -17.73 6.47
N ILE A 3 7.54 -17.98 5.36
CA ILE A 3 7.92 -16.93 4.39
C ILE A 3 6.69 -16.19 3.85
N LEU A 4 5.62 -16.92 3.51
CA LEU A 4 4.37 -16.33 3.03
C LEU A 4 3.75 -15.38 4.06
N ARG A 5 3.73 -15.75 5.33
CA ARG A 5 3.21 -14.91 6.42
C ARG A 5 4.03 -13.62 6.59
N ILE A 6 5.36 -13.70 6.47
CA ILE A 6 6.24 -12.53 6.52
C ILE A 6 5.92 -11.57 5.36
N ILE A 7 5.74 -12.10 4.15
CA ILE A 7 5.38 -11.29 2.97
C ILE A 7 4.01 -10.62 3.19
N LEU A 8 3.01 -11.35 3.68
CA LEU A 8 1.68 -10.80 3.94
C LEU A 8 1.72 -9.68 4.98
N ILE A 9 2.49 -9.84 6.05
CA ILE A 9 2.71 -8.78 7.04
C ILE A 9 3.34 -7.54 6.40
N ALA A 10 4.37 -7.72 5.56
CA ALA A 10 4.99 -6.61 4.85
C ALA A 10 4.00 -5.88 3.93
N LEU A 11 3.12 -6.60 3.23
CA LEU A 11 2.09 -6.02 2.38
C LEU A 11 1.01 -5.26 3.18
N ILE A 12 0.64 -5.74 4.36
CA ILE A 12 -0.26 -5.01 5.28
C ILE A 12 0.40 -3.71 5.75
N ILE A 13 1.69 -3.76 6.12
CA ILE A 13 2.45 -2.57 6.51
C ILE A 13 2.52 -1.56 5.36
N LEU A 14 2.79 -2.03 4.13
CA LEU A 14 2.79 -1.17 2.94
C LEU A 14 1.43 -0.50 2.73
N GLY A 15 0.32 -1.23 2.91
CA GLY A 15 -1.02 -0.64 2.87
C GLY A 15 -1.21 0.47 3.91
N ALA A 16 -0.68 0.29 5.13
CA ALA A 16 -0.73 1.32 6.17
C ALA A 16 0.15 2.54 5.83
N VAL A 17 1.32 2.32 5.23
CA VAL A 17 2.18 3.40 4.72
C VAL A 17 1.48 4.19 3.62
N SER A 18 0.77 3.52 2.69
CA SER A 18 -0.02 4.18 1.65
C SER A 18 -1.10 5.12 2.20
N ILE A 19 -1.65 4.83 3.37
CA ILE A 19 -2.65 5.69 4.02
C ILE A 19 -1.98 6.89 4.69
N LYS A 20 -0.84 6.67 5.36
CA LYS A 20 -0.15 7.70 6.15
C LYS A 20 0.67 8.67 5.29
N TYR A 21 1.26 8.16 4.21
CA TYR A 21 2.16 8.87 3.30
C TYR A 21 1.75 8.60 1.84
N PRO A 22 0.53 9.01 1.43
CA PRO A 22 -0.03 8.66 0.13
C PRO A 22 0.79 9.25 -1.03
N GLU A 23 1.27 10.49 -0.87
CA GLU A 23 2.05 11.18 -1.89
C GLU A 23 3.41 10.51 -2.12
N GLU A 24 4.12 10.19 -1.04
CA GLU A 24 5.40 9.49 -1.11
C GLU A 24 5.22 8.07 -1.67
N THR A 25 4.15 7.38 -1.27
CA THR A 25 3.83 6.04 -1.78
C THR A 25 3.56 6.10 -3.27
N TYR A 26 2.79 7.09 -3.73
CA TYR A 26 2.55 7.26 -5.16
C TYR A 26 3.84 7.62 -5.89
N MET A 27 4.61 8.58 -5.39
CA MET A 27 5.83 9.04 -6.06
C MET A 27 6.99 8.05 -5.97
N PHE A 28 6.90 7.03 -5.12
CA PHE A 28 7.93 5.99 -5.01
C PHE A 28 8.17 5.31 -6.37
N GLY A 29 9.39 5.43 -6.88
CA GLY A 29 9.77 4.90 -8.19
C GLY A 29 9.17 5.64 -9.39
N ARG A 30 8.48 6.78 -9.20
CA ARG A 30 7.93 7.62 -10.28
C ARG A 30 8.55 9.01 -10.38
N ARG A 31 9.27 9.47 -9.35
CA ARG A 31 9.92 10.80 -9.35
C ARG A 31 10.80 11.09 -10.57
N TRP A 32 11.46 10.07 -11.13
CA TRP A 32 12.31 10.22 -12.32
C TRP A 32 11.52 10.45 -13.62
N MET A 33 10.21 10.20 -13.63
CA MET A 33 9.36 10.37 -14.81
C MET A 33 8.93 11.83 -15.02
N TYR A 34 9.09 12.67 -14.01
CA TYR A 34 8.66 14.07 -14.04
C TYR A 34 9.90 14.97 -14.14
N LYS A 35 9.81 16.00 -14.99
CA LYS A 35 10.89 16.98 -15.18
C LYS A 35 10.94 18.02 -14.05
N ASP A 36 9.79 18.29 -13.46
CA ASP A 36 9.57 19.27 -12.40
C ASP A 36 8.96 18.58 -11.17
N ASP A 37 8.90 19.28 -10.04
CA ASP A 37 8.19 18.79 -8.86
C ASP A 37 6.69 18.78 -9.12
N VAL A 38 6.03 17.65 -8.84
CA VAL A 38 4.62 17.44 -9.19
C VAL A 38 3.82 17.21 -7.92
N GLU A 39 2.88 18.12 -7.67
CA GLU A 39 1.89 17.96 -6.61
C GLU A 39 0.76 17.03 -7.08
N LEU A 40 0.36 16.10 -6.22
CA LEU A 40 -0.77 15.22 -6.48
C LEU A 40 -2.08 15.94 -6.19
N SER A 41 -3.09 15.70 -7.02
CA SER A 41 -4.44 16.19 -6.71
C SER A 41 -5.02 15.50 -5.48
N GLU A 42 -5.88 16.20 -4.74
CA GLU A 42 -6.57 15.64 -3.57
C GLU A 42 -7.31 14.34 -3.91
N PHE A 43 -7.96 14.29 -5.08
CA PHE A 43 -8.62 13.07 -5.55
C PHE A 43 -7.66 11.89 -5.76
N ALA A 44 -6.46 12.14 -6.28
CA ALA A 44 -5.45 11.10 -6.43
C ALA A 44 -4.97 10.61 -5.05
N ILE A 45 -4.76 11.52 -4.11
CA ILE A 45 -4.41 11.23 -2.71
C ILE A 45 -5.47 10.33 -2.06
N ASP A 46 -6.75 10.65 -2.23
CA ASP A 46 -7.84 9.88 -1.66
C ASP A 46 -7.95 8.48 -2.26
N ILE A 47 -7.72 8.33 -3.56
CA ILE A 47 -7.64 7.00 -4.20
C ILE A 47 -6.52 6.16 -3.59
N ILE A 48 -5.34 6.74 -3.37
CA ILE A 48 -4.18 6.00 -2.81
C ILE A 48 -4.50 5.53 -1.38
N LYS A 49 -5.09 6.40 -0.56
CA LYS A 49 -5.54 6.04 0.79
C LYS A 49 -6.57 4.91 0.74
N PHE A 50 -7.57 5.01 -0.15
CA PHE A 50 -8.60 3.99 -0.32
C PHE A 50 -8.01 2.65 -0.77
N GLN A 51 -7.06 2.66 -1.71
CA GLN A 51 -6.30 1.47 -2.11
C GLN A 51 -5.52 0.86 -0.94
N GLY A 52 -4.91 1.69 -0.09
CA GLY A 52 -4.24 1.24 1.14
C GLY A 52 -5.20 0.52 2.10
N ILE A 53 -6.41 1.05 2.28
CA ILE A 53 -7.45 0.41 3.11
C ILE A 53 -7.85 -0.95 2.53
N ILE A 54 -8.12 -1.01 1.22
CA ILE A 54 -8.46 -2.28 0.55
C ILE A 54 -7.33 -3.29 0.71
N ALA A 55 -6.08 -2.87 0.51
CA ALA A 55 -4.91 -3.73 0.65
C ALA A 55 -4.82 -4.32 2.06
N ILE A 56 -4.96 -3.49 3.10
CA ILE A 56 -4.94 -3.96 4.49
C ILE A 56 -6.03 -5.01 4.73
N ILE A 57 -7.28 -4.73 4.33
CA ILE A 57 -8.40 -5.65 4.54
C ILE A 57 -8.14 -6.97 3.81
N PHE A 58 -7.81 -6.90 2.52
CA PHE A 58 -7.60 -8.06 1.68
C PHE A 58 -6.43 -8.95 2.18
N PHE A 59 -5.28 -8.34 2.45
CA PHE A 59 -4.11 -9.08 2.93
C PHE A 59 -4.28 -9.60 4.36
N SER A 60 -5.08 -8.93 5.20
CA SER A 60 -5.43 -9.45 6.53
C SER A 60 -6.30 -10.69 6.44
N ILE A 61 -7.30 -10.71 5.54
CA ILE A 61 -8.12 -11.91 5.28
C ILE A 61 -7.24 -13.06 4.78
N LEU A 62 -6.36 -12.81 3.82
CA LEU A 62 -5.41 -13.81 3.33
C LEU A 62 -4.45 -14.30 4.41
N PHE A 63 -4.00 -13.42 5.31
CA PHE A 63 -3.13 -13.81 6.42
C PHE A 63 -3.84 -14.78 7.36
N ILE A 64 -5.09 -14.48 7.74
CA ILE A 64 -5.91 -15.33 8.60
C ILE A 64 -6.17 -16.69 7.95
N SER A 65 -6.46 -16.73 6.64
CA SER A 65 -6.71 -18.00 5.95
C SER A 65 -5.49 -18.94 5.96
N THR A 66 -4.26 -18.42 6.10
CA THR A 66 -3.05 -19.25 6.26
C THR A 66 -2.97 -20.03 7.57
N PHE A 67 -3.88 -19.81 8.52
CA PHE A 67 -3.98 -20.57 9.77
C PHE A 67 -5.13 -21.59 9.75
N MET A 68 -6.05 -21.47 8.79
CA MET A 68 -7.20 -22.36 8.64
C MET A 68 -6.92 -23.55 7.72
N GLY A 69 -5.78 -23.56 7.04
CA GLY A 69 -5.30 -24.65 6.19
C GLY A 69 -4.15 -25.44 6.80
#